data_AF-A0A2H6J054-F1
#
_entry.id   AF-A0A2H6J054-F1
#
_cell.length_a   1.000
_cell.length_b   1.000
_cell.length_c   1.000
_cell.angle_alpha   90.00
_cell.angle_beta   90.00
_cell.angle_gamma   90.00
#
_symmetry.space_group_name_H-M   'P 1'
#
loop_
_entity.id
_entity.type
_entity.pdbx_description
1 polymer ?
#
loop_
_entity_poly.entity_id
_entity_poly.type
_entity_poly.pdbx_seq_one_letter_code
_entity_poly.pdbx_strand_id
1 'polypeptide(L)' 'MGGTWIDWLLVAGTGFVAFHALTYRDEDGDRPWVHLLFGSIALIFFFRFLLHNILDIW' A
#
# COMPACT_ATOMS: atom_id res chain seq x y z
N MET A 1 -20.08 -1.60 6.37
CA MET A 1 -19.65 -0.37 5.63
C MET A 1 -19.39 0.78 6.59
N GLY A 2 -18.15 0.94 7.04
CA GLY A 2 -17.86 1.92 8.09
C GLY A 2 -16.38 1.96 8.42
N GLY A 3 -15.58 2.48 7.50
CA GLY A 3 -14.24 2.93 7.86
C GLY A 3 -14.35 4.21 8.67
N THR A 4 -13.87 4.20 9.90
CA THR A 4 -13.62 5.44 10.64
C THR A 4 -12.66 6.33 9.82
N TRP A 5 -12.60 7.62 10.13
CA TRP A 5 -11.65 8.53 9.46
C TRP A 5 -10.19 8.05 9.56
N ILE A 6 -9.87 7.25 10.58
CA ILE A 6 -8.58 6.58 10.79
C ILE A 6 -8.36 5.48 9.75
N ASP A 7 -9.36 4.64 9.47
CA ASP A 7 -9.25 3.56 8.47
C ASP A 7 -8.96 4.13 7.09
N TRP A 8 -9.64 5.23 6.72
CA TRP A 8 -9.37 5.93 5.47
C TRP A 8 -7.95 6.50 5.41
N LEU A 9 -7.43 7.04 6.51
CA LEU A 9 -6.05 7.50 6.62
C LEU A 9 -5.05 6.35 6.47
N LEU A 10 -5.32 5.20 7.08
CA LEU A 10 -4.47 4.01 7.00
C LEU A 10 -4.45 3.46 5.57
N VAL A 11 -5.60 3.37 4.92
CA VAL A 11 -5.71 2.94 3.52
C VAL A 11 -4.96 3.91 2.60
N ALA A 12 -5.17 5.22 2.76
CA ALA A 12 -4.49 6.23 1.96
C ALA A 12 -2.96 6.21 2.17
N GLY A 13 -2.51 6.12 3.43
CA GLY A 13 -1.08 6.07 3.78
C GLY A 13 -0.41 4.80 3.26
N THR A 14 -1.03 3.63 3.48
CA THR A 14 -0.48 2.36 3.02
C THR A 14 -0.44 2.29 1.50
N GLY A 15 -1.48 2.77 0.82
CA GLY A 15 -1.51 2.87 -0.64
C GLY A 15 -0.44 3.81 -1.20
N PHE A 16 -0.20 4.94 -0.54
CA PHE A 16 0.86 5.87 -0.92
C PHE A 16 2.26 5.25 -0.78
N VAL A 17 2.54 4.59 0.36
CA VAL A 17 3.81 3.89 0.58
C VAL A 17 4.01 2.77 -0.44
N ALA A 18 2.98 1.97 -0.70
CA ALA A 18 3.03 0.90 -1.70
C ALA A 18 3.33 1.46 -3.09
N PHE A 19 2.64 2.53 -3.51
CA PHE A 19 2.86 3.17 -4.80
C PHE A 19 4.27 3.75 -4.92
N HIS A 20 4.76 4.44 -3.89
CA HIS A 20 6.10 5.02 -3.87
C HIS A 20 7.16 3.91 -3.96
N ALA A 21 7.08 2.88 -3.11
CA ALA A 21 8.05 1.79 -3.09
C ALA A 21 8.06 0.98 -4.40
N LEU A 22 6.90 0.75 -5.03
CA LEU A 22 6.81 0.05 -6.31
C LEU A 22 7.34 0.89 -7.49
N THR A 23 7.13 2.21 -7.43
CA THR A 23 7.53 3.15 -8.49
C THR A 23 8.96 3.67 -8.31
N TYR A 24 9.56 3.46 -7.14
CA TYR A 24 10.92 3.88 -6.83
C TYR A 24 11.92 3.34 -7.86
N ARG A 25 12.81 4.23 -8.29
CA ARG A 25 13.97 3.91 -9.12
C ARG A 25 15.18 4.61 -8.52
N ASP A 26 16.32 3.94 -8.55
CA ASP A 26 17.57 4.54 -8.14
C ASP A 26 18.10 5.53 -9.20
N GLU A 27 19.27 6.09 -8.93
CA GLU A 27 19.94 7.09 -9.78
C GLU A 27 20.29 6.54 -11.16
N ASP A 28 20.51 5.23 -11.27
CA ASP A 28 20.81 4.53 -12.52
C ASP A 28 19.51 4.13 -13.27
N GLY A 29 18.34 4.36 -12.66
CA GLY A 29 17.04 4.00 -13.20
C GLY A 29 16.64 2.54 -12.99
N ASP A 30 17.45 1.80 -12.23
CA ASP A 30 17.19 0.44 -11.82
C ASP A 30 16.17 0.42 -10.67
N ARG A 31 15.54 -0.74 -10.49
CA ARG A 31 14.58 -0.95 -9.40
C ARG A 31 15.22 -1.86 -8.36
N PRO A 32 15.63 -1.33 -7.19
CA PRO A 32 16.20 -2.16 -6.14
C PRO A 32 15.21 -3.23 -5.71
N TRP A 33 15.66 -4.48 -5.66
CA TRP A 33 14.79 -5.62 -5.34
C TRP A 33 14.09 -5.47 -3.97
N VAL A 34 14.75 -4.80 -3.02
CA VAL A 34 14.21 -4.51 -1.67
C VAL A 34 12.96 -3.62 -1.76
N HIS A 35 13.02 -2.54 -2.55
CA HIS A 35 11.87 -1.63 -2.72
C HIS A 35 10.69 -2.34 -3.38
N LEU A 36 10.97 -3.21 -4.36
CA LEU A 36 9.95 -4.07 -4.99
C LEU A 36 9.34 -5.07 -4.00
N LEU A 37 10.16 -5.75 -3.18
CA LEU A 37 9.69 -6.71 -2.19
C LEU A 37 8.80 -6.03 -1.15
N PHE A 38 9.31 -5.00 -0.48
CA PHE A 38 8.57 -4.29 0.57
C PHE A 38 7.37 -3.52 -0.02
N GLY A 39 7.47 -2.98 -1.23
CA GLY A 39 6.36 -2.37 -1.94
C GLY A 39 5.24 -3.36 -2.28
N SER A 40 5.59 -4.58 -2.68
CA SER A 40 4.61 -5.66 -2.94
C SER A 40 3.90 -6.10 -1.66
N ILE A 41 4.65 -6.23 -0.56
CA ILE A 41 4.08 -6.54 0.77
C ILE A 41 3.12 -5.42 1.20
N ALA A 42 3.55 -4.16 1.10
CA ALA A 42 2.71 -3.01 1.42
C ALA A 42 1.42 -2.98 0.59
N LEU A 43 1.49 -3.32 -0.71
CA LEU A 43 0.32 -3.41 -1.58
C LEU A 43 -0.67 -4.49 -1.11
N ILE A 44 -0.20 -5.66 -0.67
CA ILE A 44 -1.05 -6.72 -0.13
C ILE A 44 -1.78 -6.22 1.12
N PHE A 45 -1.09 -5.53 2.03
CA PHE A 45 -1.72 -4.94 3.22
C PHE A 45 -2.71 -3.84 2.87
N PHE A 46 -2.40 -2.99 1.88
CA PHE A 46 -3.34 -2.00 1.37
C PHE A 46 -4.65 -2.64 0.92
N PHE A 47 -4.59 -3.71 0.11
CA PHE A 47 -5.78 -4.43 -0.30
C PHE A 47 -6.51 -5.07 0.87
N ARG A 48 -5.78 -5.63 1.85
CA ARG A 48 -6.40 -6.17 3.06
C ARG A 48 -7.19 -5.10 3.81
N PHE A 49 -6.62 -3.92 4.04
CA PHE A 49 -7.31 -2.82 4.71
C PHE A 49 -8.49 -2.29 3.88
N LEU A 50 -8.33 -2.14 2.57
CA LEU A 50 -9.41 -1.69 1.69
C LEU A 50 -10.58 -2.68 1.70
N LEU A 51 -10.32 -3.98 1.59
CA LEU A 51 -11.37 -5.00 1.50
C LEU A 51 -12.05 -5.28 2.85
N HIS A 52 -11.30 -5.33 3.95
CA HIS A 52 -11.82 -5.64 5.28
C HIS A 52 -12.37 -4.40 5.99
N ASN A 53 -11.62 -3.30 6.04
CA ASN A 53 -12.00 -2.14 6.84
C ASN A 53 -12.97 -1.21 6.11
N ILE A 54 -12.85 -1.06 4.78
CA ILE A 54 -13.73 -0.16 4.02
C ILE A 54 -14.92 -0.92 3.44
N LEU A 55 -14.66 -1.94 2.62
CA LEU A 55 -15.72 -2.64 1.89
C LEU A 55 -16.41 -3.74 2.70
N ASP A 56 -15.85 -4.19 3.83
CA ASP A 56 -16.47 -5.14 4.76
C ASP A 56 -16.87 -6.47 4.06
N ILE A 57 -16.05 -6.91 3.09
CA ILE A 57 -16.32 -8.08 2.23
C ILE A 57 -15.67 -9.37 2.80
N TRP A 58 -14.84 -9.22 3.81
CA TRP A 58 -13.99 -10.25 4.40
C TRP A 58 -13.79 -9.93 5.86
#